data_AF-A0A251UP90-F1
#
_entry.id   AF-A0A251UP90-F1
#
_cell.length_a   1.000
_cell.length_b   1.000
_cell.length_c   1.000
_cell.angle_alpha   90.00
_cell.angle_beta   90.00
_cell.angle_gamma   90.00
#
_symmetry.space_group_name_H-M   'P 1'
#
loop_
_entity.id
_entity.type
_entity.pdbx_description
1 polymer ?
#
loop_
_entity_poly.entity_id
_entity_poly.type
_entity_poly.pdbx_seq_one_letter_code
_entity_poly.pdbx_strand_id
1 'polypeptide(L)'
;MKGAVDRYHKLGLQESLSRSCNYPSACRELALILKRSYSKFPKVLQSIVFQDVLTAFRLLPRMQTQSAISAANTLLQGVESALPKQKKTLAVTEFKQAMVSHKRCSKARHSDEGLVELPQDVLVHIFCFLDLQSLVSASQVCRSWNAASRDNYIWLSIHTMFLNTLHNFSKIDKLYGRLTEHEKSECSQESIACNNNLDWRTNFKKAYNSLSSKKLVTCSRGLCTRCHAIVWVTDVGKDTTSRLKCKYHQIKPISTSQIVEYIDGDYASSGSDSDSDSYDDLCSKLWAYPKSGFPV
;
A
#
# COMPACT_ATOMS: atom_id res chain seq x y z
N MET A 1 -18.57 5.22 -22.48
CA MET A 1 -19.36 4.82 -21.29
C MET A 1 -18.90 3.50 -20.66
N LYS A 2 -18.63 2.41 -21.41
CA LYS A 2 -18.07 1.15 -20.84
C LYS A 2 -16.67 1.30 -20.20
N GLY A 3 -15.82 2.18 -20.74
CA GLY A 3 -14.43 2.32 -20.31
C GLY A 3 -14.21 2.61 -18.81
N ALA A 4 -14.95 3.52 -18.18
CA ALA A 4 -14.74 3.84 -16.76
C ALA A 4 -15.18 2.70 -15.83
N VAL A 5 -16.27 2.01 -16.17
CA VAL A 5 -16.74 0.83 -15.44
C VAL A 5 -15.74 -0.32 -15.57
N ASP A 6 -15.23 -0.57 -16.78
CA ASP A 6 -14.24 -1.62 -17.01
C ASP A 6 -12.92 -1.33 -16.28
N ARG A 7 -12.46 -0.07 -16.33
CA ARG A 7 -11.26 0.38 -15.60
C ARG A 7 -11.41 0.24 -14.09
N TYR A 8 -12.58 0.58 -13.55
CA TYR A 8 -12.86 0.38 -12.12
C TYR A 8 -12.82 -1.11 -11.73
N HIS A 9 -13.48 -1.99 -12.50
CA HIS A 9 -13.43 -3.43 -12.22
C HIS A 9 -12.02 -4.00 -12.30
N LYS A 10 -11.19 -3.51 -13.22
CA LYS A 10 -9.77 -3.91 -13.33
C LYS A 10 -8.94 -3.58 -12.09
N LEU A 11 -9.35 -2.63 -11.25
CA LEU A 11 -8.68 -2.36 -9.97
C LEU A 11 -8.81 -3.50 -8.96
N GLY A 12 -9.83 -4.35 -9.11
CA GLY A 12 -10.05 -5.49 -8.19
C GLY A 12 -10.26 -5.05 -6.74
N LEU A 13 -10.86 -3.89 -6.50
CA LEU A 13 -11.06 -3.34 -5.15
C LEU A 13 -11.88 -4.27 -4.26
N GLN A 14 -12.94 -4.87 -4.78
CA GLN A 14 -13.78 -5.82 -4.05
C GLN A 14 -12.99 -7.03 -3.55
N GLU A 15 -12.15 -7.63 -4.41
CA GLU A 15 -11.27 -8.73 -4.00
C GLU A 15 -10.23 -8.24 -2.98
N SER A 16 -9.71 -7.03 -3.16
CA SER A 16 -8.72 -6.43 -2.27
C SER A 16 -9.28 -6.18 -0.86
N LEU A 17 -10.55 -5.76 -0.75
CA LEU A 17 -11.25 -5.62 0.53
C LEU A 17 -11.41 -6.94 1.28
N SER A 18 -11.49 -8.07 0.57
CA SER A 18 -11.61 -9.38 1.22
C SER A 18 -10.30 -9.85 1.87
N ARG A 19 -9.15 -9.29 1.44
CA ARG A 19 -7.82 -9.62 1.98
C ARG A 19 -7.45 -8.65 3.09
N SER A 20 -7.16 -9.16 4.29
CA SER A 20 -6.85 -8.33 5.47
C SER A 20 -5.64 -7.39 5.28
N CYS A 21 -4.62 -7.83 4.55
CA CYS A 21 -3.43 -7.02 4.25
C CYS A 21 -3.71 -5.86 3.27
N ASN A 22 -4.62 -6.04 2.32
CA ASN A 22 -4.93 -5.03 1.31
C ASN A 22 -6.11 -4.13 1.71
N TYR A 23 -6.92 -4.57 2.69
CA TYR A 23 -8.10 -3.84 3.15
C TYR A 23 -7.83 -2.38 3.51
N PRO A 24 -6.81 -2.01 4.35
CA PRO A 24 -6.57 -0.61 4.69
C PRO A 24 -6.22 0.26 3.48
N SER A 25 -5.49 -0.29 2.51
CA SER A 25 -5.13 0.42 1.28
C SER A 25 -6.32 0.56 0.35
N ALA A 26 -7.14 -0.50 0.20
CA ALA A 26 -8.38 -0.46 -0.58
C ALA A 26 -9.40 0.53 -0.02
N CYS A 27 -9.55 0.63 1.31
CA CYS A 27 -10.40 1.64 1.94
C CYS A 27 -9.93 3.07 1.64
N ARG A 28 -8.61 3.32 1.66
CA ARG A 28 -8.03 4.63 1.32
C ARG A 28 -8.21 4.97 -0.16
N GLU A 29 -8.03 3.99 -1.05
CA GLU A 29 -8.33 4.11 -2.48
C GLU A 29 -9.80 4.50 -2.70
N LEU A 30 -10.74 3.76 -2.10
CA LEU A 30 -12.17 4.07 -2.17
C LEU A 30 -12.52 5.46 -1.63
N ALA A 31 -11.91 5.87 -0.52
CA ALA A 31 -12.14 7.19 0.06
C ALA A 31 -11.74 8.31 -0.91
N LEU A 32 -10.63 8.15 -1.62
CA LEU A 32 -10.16 9.13 -2.61
C LEU A 32 -11.02 9.14 -3.86
N ILE A 33 -11.41 7.97 -4.36
CA ILE A 33 -12.34 7.83 -5.50
C ILE A 33 -13.66 8.55 -5.19
N LEU A 34 -14.20 8.35 -3.97
CA LEU A 34 -15.39 9.05 -3.52
C LEU A 34 -15.21 10.58 -3.56
N LYS A 35 -14.14 11.07 -2.91
CA LYS A 35 -13.89 12.51 -2.77
C LYS A 35 -13.68 13.23 -4.11
N ARG A 36 -12.99 12.60 -5.06
CA ARG A 36 -12.53 13.28 -6.28
C ARG A 36 -13.44 13.11 -7.50
N SER A 37 -14.10 11.96 -7.65
CA SER A 37 -14.75 11.63 -8.94
C SER A 37 -16.15 11.04 -8.86
N TYR A 38 -16.66 10.70 -7.67
CA TYR A 38 -17.98 10.06 -7.54
C TYR A 38 -19.13 10.84 -8.19
N SER A 39 -19.15 12.18 -8.06
CA SER A 39 -20.19 13.02 -8.66
C SER A 39 -20.14 13.03 -10.20
N LYS A 40 -18.98 12.78 -10.80
CA LYS A 40 -18.75 12.73 -12.25
C LYS A 40 -19.12 11.39 -12.87
N PHE A 41 -19.22 10.34 -12.05
CA PHE A 41 -19.43 8.99 -12.55
C PHE A 41 -20.85 8.75 -13.11
N PRO A 42 -21.00 7.90 -14.13
CA PRO A 42 -22.30 7.39 -14.55
C PRO A 42 -23.02 6.69 -13.39
N LYS A 43 -24.37 6.73 -13.38
CA LYS A 43 -25.20 6.13 -12.30
C LYS A 43 -24.85 4.66 -12.01
N VAL A 44 -24.51 3.89 -13.04
CA VAL A 44 -24.08 2.49 -12.91
C VAL A 44 -22.79 2.39 -12.07
N LEU A 45 -21.77 3.18 -12.40
CA LEU A 45 -20.50 3.19 -11.67
C LEU A 45 -20.68 3.74 -10.25
N GLN A 46 -21.49 4.78 -10.06
CA GLN A 46 -21.84 5.27 -8.72
C GLN A 46 -22.50 4.18 -7.86
N SER A 47 -23.32 3.31 -8.46
CA SER A 47 -23.94 2.18 -7.76
C SER A 47 -22.90 1.15 -7.34
N ILE A 48 -21.96 0.82 -8.22
CA ILE A 48 -20.89 -0.15 -7.95
C ILE A 48 -19.97 0.36 -6.83
N VAL A 49 -19.47 1.60 -6.96
CA VAL A 49 -18.60 2.22 -5.93
C VAL A 49 -19.33 2.27 -4.59
N PHE A 50 -20.61 2.64 -4.58
CA PHE A 50 -21.40 2.65 -3.36
C PHE A 50 -21.55 1.26 -2.73
N GLN A 51 -21.73 0.22 -3.54
CA GLN A 51 -21.80 -1.15 -3.06
C GLN A 51 -20.47 -1.61 -2.45
N ASP A 52 -19.33 -1.22 -3.04
CA ASP A 52 -18.01 -1.51 -2.49
C ASP A 52 -17.76 -0.81 -1.15
N VAL A 53 -18.28 0.41 -0.97
CA VAL A 53 -18.26 1.12 0.34
C VAL A 53 -19.01 0.32 1.40
N LEU A 54 -20.23 -0.13 1.09
CA LEU A 54 -21.02 -0.94 2.03
C LEU A 54 -20.32 -2.27 2.32
N THR A 55 -19.73 -2.89 1.30
CA THR A 55 -18.96 -4.12 1.44
C THR A 55 -17.75 -3.93 2.35
N ALA A 56 -17.01 -2.83 2.19
CA ALA A 56 -15.89 -2.49 3.07
C ALA A 56 -16.33 -2.41 4.53
N PHE A 57 -17.40 -1.67 4.83
CA PHE A 57 -17.92 -1.59 6.20
C PHE A 57 -18.41 -2.93 6.74
N ARG A 58 -19.09 -3.75 5.94
CA ARG A 58 -19.53 -5.10 6.37
C ARG A 58 -18.36 -6.06 6.63
N LEU A 59 -17.22 -5.86 5.99
CA LEU A 59 -16.01 -6.65 6.20
C LEU A 59 -15.18 -6.18 7.40
N LEU A 60 -15.35 -4.94 7.85
CA LEU A 60 -14.61 -4.35 8.97
C LEU A 60 -14.58 -5.23 10.24
N PRO A 61 -15.68 -5.88 10.69
CA PRO A 61 -15.65 -6.74 11.89
C PRO A 61 -14.69 -7.92 11.79
N ARG A 62 -14.31 -8.33 10.58
CA ARG A 62 -13.34 -9.41 10.33
C ARG A 62 -11.89 -8.91 10.35
N MET A 63 -11.69 -7.61 10.28
CA MET A 63 -10.36 -6.99 10.23
C MET A 63 -9.88 -6.74 11.65
N GLN A 64 -8.69 -7.25 11.97
CA GLN A 64 -8.21 -7.31 13.36
C GLN A 64 -7.24 -6.17 13.70
N THR A 65 -6.90 -5.33 12.73
CA THR A 65 -5.82 -4.35 12.87
C THR A 65 -6.37 -2.94 13.11
N GLN A 66 -5.68 -2.18 13.96
CA GLN A 66 -5.97 -0.76 14.17
C GLN A 66 -5.85 0.05 12.87
N SER A 67 -4.96 -0.36 11.96
CA SER A 67 -4.82 0.19 10.62
C SER A 67 -6.10 0.06 9.80
N ALA A 68 -6.79 -1.10 9.86
CA ALA A 68 -8.07 -1.30 9.19
C ALA A 68 -9.17 -0.38 9.74
N ILE A 69 -9.21 -0.18 11.06
CA ILE A 69 -10.16 0.75 11.71
C ILE A 69 -9.86 2.20 11.29
N SER A 70 -8.60 2.61 11.30
CA SER A 70 -8.18 3.94 10.86
C SER A 70 -8.57 4.19 9.40
N ALA A 71 -8.27 3.24 8.51
CA ALA A 71 -8.61 3.35 7.09
C ALA A 71 -10.14 3.36 6.85
N ALA A 72 -10.92 2.59 7.62
CA ALA A 72 -12.38 2.62 7.55
C ALA A 72 -12.95 3.97 8.01
N ASN A 73 -12.34 4.62 9.01
CA ASN A 73 -12.71 5.99 9.38
C ASN A 73 -12.37 7.00 8.27
N THR A 74 -11.22 6.86 7.60
CA THR A 74 -10.90 7.68 6.42
C THR A 74 -11.93 7.50 5.30
N LEU A 75 -12.39 6.26 5.09
CA LEU A 75 -13.47 5.97 4.15
C LEU A 75 -14.79 6.63 4.56
N LEU A 76 -15.14 6.57 5.85
CA LEU A 76 -16.33 7.25 6.38
C LEU A 76 -16.29 8.75 6.13
N GLN A 77 -15.15 9.41 6.35
CA GLN A 77 -15.00 10.83 6.02
C GLN A 77 -15.22 11.11 4.53
N GLY A 78 -14.72 10.23 3.65
CA GLY A 78 -14.98 10.33 2.20
C GLY A 78 -16.46 10.16 1.84
N VAL A 79 -17.15 9.26 2.52
CA VAL A 79 -18.60 9.06 2.39
C VAL A 79 -19.37 10.31 2.82
N GLU A 80 -19.01 10.89 3.96
CA GLU A 80 -19.65 12.09 4.49
C GLU A 80 -19.44 13.31 3.60
N SER A 81 -18.28 13.43 2.94
CA SER A 81 -18.01 14.55 2.04
C SER A 81 -18.65 14.40 0.66
N ALA A 82 -18.73 13.17 0.12
CA ALA A 82 -19.04 12.97 -1.31
C ALA A 82 -20.44 12.40 -1.61
N LEU A 83 -21.06 11.66 -0.69
CA LEU A 83 -22.31 10.97 -1.00
C LEU A 83 -23.57 11.85 -0.79
N PRO A 84 -24.61 11.67 -1.63
CA PRO A 84 -25.93 12.26 -1.41
C PRO A 84 -26.56 11.80 -0.09
N LYS A 85 -27.46 12.61 0.49
CA LYS A 85 -28.07 12.40 1.82
C LYS A 85 -28.53 10.95 2.08
N GLN A 86 -29.32 10.37 1.17
CA GLN A 86 -29.87 9.02 1.37
C GLN A 86 -28.78 7.94 1.45
N LYS A 87 -27.84 7.94 0.50
CA LYS A 87 -26.72 6.98 0.45
C LYS A 87 -25.76 7.17 1.63
N LYS A 88 -25.52 8.42 2.02
CA LYS A 88 -24.70 8.78 3.18
C LYS A 88 -25.29 8.20 4.47
N THR A 89 -26.58 8.42 4.73
CA THR A 89 -27.25 7.88 5.92
C THR A 89 -27.11 6.36 5.99
N LEU A 90 -27.39 5.65 4.88
CA LEU A 90 -27.28 4.20 4.82
C LEU A 90 -25.86 3.70 5.13
N ALA A 91 -24.85 4.31 4.52
CA ALA A 91 -23.46 3.93 4.72
C ALA A 91 -22.97 4.24 6.16
N VAL A 92 -23.40 5.36 6.76
CA VAL A 92 -23.08 5.71 8.14
C VAL A 92 -23.73 4.72 9.12
N THR A 93 -24.98 4.30 8.87
CA THR A 93 -25.65 3.28 9.71
C THR A 93 -24.93 1.94 9.64
N GLU A 94 -24.53 1.51 8.44
CA GLU A 94 -23.76 0.28 8.23
C GLU A 94 -22.39 0.33 8.92
N PHE A 95 -21.67 1.45 8.82
CA PHE A 95 -20.41 1.64 9.54
C PHE A 95 -20.59 1.54 11.07
N LYS A 96 -21.64 2.18 11.63
CA LYS A 96 -21.91 2.11 13.07
C LYS A 96 -22.21 0.68 13.52
N GLN A 97 -23.02 -0.05 12.75
CA GLN A 97 -23.32 -1.46 13.03
C GLN A 97 -22.06 -2.32 12.96
N ALA A 98 -21.22 -2.12 11.94
CA ALA A 98 -19.94 -2.80 11.80
C ALA A 98 -19.00 -2.52 12.97
N MET A 99 -18.91 -1.27 13.44
CA MET A 99 -18.08 -0.91 14.60
C MET A 99 -18.57 -1.58 15.90
N VAL A 100 -19.89 -1.70 16.10
CA VAL A 100 -20.45 -2.44 17.23
C VAL A 100 -20.09 -3.92 17.13
N SER A 101 -20.28 -4.54 15.97
CA SER A 101 -19.92 -5.94 15.74
C SER A 101 -18.43 -6.18 15.94
N HIS A 102 -17.57 -5.32 15.42
CA HIS A 102 -16.11 -5.37 15.63
C HIS A 102 -15.76 -5.36 17.13
N LYS A 103 -16.33 -4.42 17.91
CA LYS A 103 -16.09 -4.34 19.36
C LYS A 103 -16.61 -5.57 20.12
N ARG A 104 -17.71 -6.19 19.67
CA ARG A 104 -18.22 -7.43 20.26
C ARG A 104 -17.27 -8.61 19.98
N CYS A 105 -16.78 -8.72 18.75
CA CYS A 105 -15.81 -9.74 18.37
C CYS A 105 -14.47 -9.59 19.10
N SER A 106 -13.98 -8.37 19.34
CA SER A 106 -12.73 -8.18 20.09
C SER A 106 -12.86 -8.60 21.56
N LYS A 107 -13.99 -8.26 22.22
CA LYS A 107 -14.24 -8.63 23.63
C LYS A 107 -14.34 -10.13 23.86
N ALA A 108 -14.98 -10.86 22.96
CA ALA A 108 -15.11 -12.32 23.04
C ALA A 108 -13.76 -13.06 22.93
N ARG A 109 -12.74 -12.40 22.35
CA ARG A 109 -11.41 -12.99 22.11
C ARG A 109 -10.39 -12.66 23.21
N HIS A 110 -10.65 -11.67 24.05
CA HIS A 110 -9.79 -11.36 25.20
C HIS A 110 -10.01 -12.33 26.39
N SER A 111 -10.83 -13.35 26.22
CA SER A 111 -11.19 -14.31 27.27
C SER A 111 -10.32 -15.57 27.29
N ASP A 112 -9.48 -15.79 26.28
CA ASP A 112 -8.66 -16.99 26.17
C ASP A 112 -7.38 -16.65 25.37
N GLU A 113 -6.22 -17.05 25.90
CA GLU A 113 -4.86 -17.06 25.29
C GLU A 113 -3.82 -16.43 26.23
N GLY A 114 -3.24 -17.28 27.09
CA GLY A 114 -1.89 -17.03 27.60
C GLY A 114 -0.95 -16.86 26.42
N LEU A 115 -0.29 -15.69 26.33
CA LEU A 115 0.53 -15.30 25.20
C LEU A 115 1.69 -16.28 25.01
N VAL A 116 1.56 -17.23 24.08
CA VAL A 116 2.69 -17.99 23.56
C VAL A 116 3.43 -17.06 22.60
N GLU A 117 4.54 -16.48 23.06
CA GLU A 117 5.41 -15.71 22.18
C GLU A 117 6.00 -16.64 21.12
N LEU A 118 5.85 -16.24 19.85
CA LEU A 118 6.45 -16.98 18.74
C LEU A 118 7.98 -16.94 18.85
N PRO A 119 8.67 -18.04 18.55
CA PRO A 119 10.12 -18.04 18.42
C PRO A 119 10.64 -16.97 17.45
N GLN A 120 11.84 -16.46 17.75
CA GLN A 120 12.42 -15.31 17.06
C GLN A 120 12.62 -15.54 15.56
N ASP A 121 13.05 -16.74 15.18
CA ASP A 121 13.23 -17.22 13.81
C ASP A 121 11.91 -17.26 13.03
N VAL A 122 10.82 -17.67 13.69
CA VAL A 122 9.47 -17.65 13.10
C VAL A 122 9.02 -16.22 12.83
N LEU A 123 9.29 -15.28 13.75
CA LEU A 123 9.00 -13.86 13.55
C LEU A 123 9.79 -13.27 12.37
N VAL A 124 11.10 -13.59 12.28
CA VAL A 124 11.94 -13.17 11.16
C VAL A 124 11.39 -13.71 9.83
N HIS A 125 10.98 -14.99 9.79
CA HIS A 125 10.38 -15.60 8.61
C HIS A 125 9.08 -14.90 8.21
N ILE A 126 8.18 -14.62 9.16
CA ILE A 126 6.94 -13.87 8.90
C ILE A 126 7.25 -12.47 8.36
N PHE A 127 8.24 -11.79 8.94
CA PHE A 127 8.61 -10.43 8.58
C PHE A 127 9.25 -10.32 7.19
N CYS A 128 9.82 -11.39 6.66
CA CYS A 128 10.28 -11.44 5.26
C CYS A 128 9.15 -11.20 4.24
N PHE A 129 7.89 -11.37 4.63
CA PHE A 129 6.74 -11.15 3.76
C PHE A 129 6.09 -9.77 3.92
N LEU A 130 6.57 -8.94 4.85
CA LEU A 130 6.04 -7.61 5.10
C LEU A 130 6.58 -6.60 4.08
N ASP A 131 5.74 -5.64 3.68
CA ASP A 131 6.24 -4.45 2.99
C ASP A 131 7.04 -3.56 3.94
N LEU A 132 7.80 -2.61 3.39
CA LEU A 132 8.67 -1.75 4.19
C LEU A 132 7.90 -1.03 5.31
N GLN A 133 6.70 -0.54 5.00
CA GLN A 133 5.87 0.18 5.97
C GLN A 133 5.39 -0.74 7.10
N SER A 134 4.93 -1.95 6.79
CA SER A 134 4.50 -2.92 7.80
C SER A 134 5.68 -3.42 8.63
N LEU A 135 6.86 -3.63 8.03
CA LEU A 135 8.07 -4.01 8.76
C LEU A 135 8.50 -2.92 9.76
N VAL A 136 8.51 -1.66 9.33
CA VAL A 136 8.80 -0.52 10.22
C VAL A 136 7.76 -0.42 11.33
N SER A 137 6.48 -0.63 11.02
CA SER A 137 5.42 -0.64 12.03
C SER A 137 5.60 -1.79 13.04
N ALA A 138 5.94 -2.99 12.56
CA ALA A 138 6.22 -4.15 13.39
C ALA A 138 7.39 -3.91 14.35
N SER A 139 8.42 -3.17 13.90
CA SER A 139 9.59 -2.81 14.73
C SER A 139 9.25 -1.96 15.96
N GLN A 140 8.06 -1.35 15.99
CA GLN A 140 7.61 -0.46 17.07
C GLN A 140 6.66 -1.14 18.06
N VAL A 141 6.29 -2.41 17.84
CA VAL A 141 5.28 -3.11 18.66
C VAL A 141 5.83 -3.51 20.03
N CYS A 142 6.92 -4.28 20.07
CA CYS A 142 7.56 -4.73 21.30
C CYS A 142 9.05 -5.01 21.08
N ARG A 143 9.79 -5.35 22.15
CA ARG A 143 11.24 -5.61 22.07
C ARG A 143 11.57 -6.80 21.17
N SER A 144 10.82 -7.90 21.28
CA SER A 144 11.01 -9.11 20.45
C SER A 144 10.79 -8.81 18.96
N TRP A 145 9.70 -8.13 18.61
CA TRP A 145 9.42 -7.74 17.23
C TRP A 145 10.43 -6.73 16.69
N ASN A 146 10.89 -5.79 17.52
CA ASN A 146 11.98 -4.89 17.13
C ASN A 146 13.25 -5.69 16.81
N ALA A 147 13.64 -6.65 17.64
CA ALA A 147 14.78 -7.52 17.37
C ALA A 147 14.61 -8.31 16.06
N ALA A 148 13.42 -8.86 15.79
CA ALA A 148 13.16 -9.64 14.56
C ALA A 148 13.21 -8.76 13.32
N SER A 149 12.63 -7.56 13.40
CA SER A 149 12.62 -6.59 12.30
C SER A 149 14.00 -6.05 11.93
N ARG A 150 15.01 -6.24 12.79
CA ARG A 150 16.39 -5.80 12.57
C ARG A 150 17.25 -6.86 11.93
N ASP A 151 16.70 -8.04 11.66
CA ASP A 151 17.44 -9.12 11.01
C ASP A 151 17.99 -8.67 9.65
N ASN A 152 19.29 -8.90 9.44
CA ASN A 152 20.02 -8.38 8.29
C ASN A 152 19.54 -8.99 6.97
N TYR A 153 19.04 -10.23 7.01
CA TYR A 153 18.50 -10.92 5.83
C TYR A 153 17.23 -10.23 5.30
N ILE A 154 16.36 -9.74 6.20
CA ILE A 154 15.15 -9.01 5.82
C ILE A 154 15.53 -7.73 5.07
N TRP A 155 16.49 -6.97 5.61
CA TRP A 155 16.94 -5.71 4.99
C TRP A 155 17.69 -5.93 3.68
N LEU A 156 18.47 -7.01 3.56
CA LEU A 156 19.07 -7.42 2.30
C LEU A 156 18.02 -7.76 1.24
N SER A 157 16.98 -8.50 1.63
CA SER A 157 15.87 -8.85 0.73
C SER A 157 15.11 -7.60 0.26
N ILE A 158 14.77 -6.71 1.18
CA ILE A 158 14.12 -5.42 0.86
C ILE A 158 15.02 -4.57 -0.04
N HIS A 159 16.31 -4.48 0.26
CA HIS A 159 17.28 -3.73 -0.53
C HIS A 159 17.39 -4.30 -1.96
N THR A 160 17.44 -5.62 -2.10
CA THR A 160 17.51 -6.29 -3.41
C THR A 160 16.23 -6.07 -4.22
N MET A 161 15.05 -6.23 -3.59
CA MET A 161 13.77 -5.93 -4.22
C MET A 161 13.70 -4.45 -4.65
N PHE A 162 14.17 -3.55 -3.79
CA PHE A 162 14.22 -2.13 -4.02
C PHE A 162 15.14 -1.75 -5.18
N LEU A 163 16.35 -2.31 -5.25
CA LEU A 163 17.27 -2.11 -6.38
C LEU A 163 16.73 -2.70 -7.68
N ASN A 164 16.12 -3.89 -7.64
CA ASN A 164 15.48 -4.48 -8.82
C ASN A 164 14.34 -3.58 -9.34
N THR A 165 13.58 -3.01 -8.41
CA THR A 165 12.51 -2.06 -8.69
C THR A 165 13.09 -0.79 -9.33
N LEU A 166 14.11 -0.17 -8.71
CA LEU A 166 14.84 0.96 -9.27
C LEU A 166 15.43 0.67 -10.66
N HIS A 167 16.03 -0.50 -10.88
CA HIS A 167 16.64 -0.87 -12.14
C HIS A 167 15.59 -1.09 -13.24
N ASN A 168 14.44 -1.66 -12.88
CA ASN A 168 13.28 -1.73 -13.78
C ASN A 168 12.78 -0.33 -14.15
N PHE A 169 12.91 0.66 -13.24
CA PHE A 169 12.59 2.06 -13.51
C PHE A 169 13.67 2.84 -14.26
N SER A 170 14.95 2.57 -14.02
CA SER A 170 16.06 3.13 -14.79
C SER A 170 16.05 2.65 -16.25
N LYS A 171 15.55 1.43 -16.52
CA LYS A 171 15.24 0.99 -17.89
C LYS A 171 14.14 1.81 -18.56
N ILE A 172 13.23 2.43 -17.80
CA ILE A 172 12.22 3.37 -18.31
C ILE A 172 12.88 4.71 -18.65
N ASP A 173 13.84 5.16 -17.83
CA ASP A 173 14.58 6.41 -18.04
C ASP A 173 15.54 6.36 -19.24
N LYS A 174 16.08 5.17 -19.55
CA LYS A 174 16.89 4.96 -20.77
C LYS A 174 16.11 5.09 -22.08
N LEU A 175 14.77 5.12 -22.04
CA LEU A 175 13.92 5.41 -23.21
C LEU A 175 13.51 6.88 -23.32
N TYR A 176 13.74 7.70 -22.28
CA TYR A 176 13.42 9.13 -22.25
C TYR A 176 14.54 9.92 -21.53
N GLY A 177 15.75 9.92 -22.08
CA GLY A 177 16.75 10.96 -21.81
C GLY A 177 17.64 10.79 -20.56
N ARG A 178 18.83 10.21 -20.79
CA ARG A 178 20.15 10.48 -20.17
C ARG A 178 20.20 10.75 -18.64
N LEU A 179 20.28 9.69 -17.85
CA LEU A 179 21.10 9.67 -16.62
C LEU A 179 22.59 9.68 -17.01
N THR A 180 23.37 10.55 -16.39
CA THR A 180 24.81 10.69 -16.63
C THR A 180 25.59 9.50 -16.08
N GLU A 181 26.72 9.20 -16.73
CA GLU A 181 27.58 8.05 -16.47
C GLU A 181 28.05 7.92 -15.01
N HIS A 182 28.00 9.01 -14.24
CA HIS A 182 28.47 9.07 -12.85
C HIS A 182 27.56 8.34 -11.86
N GLU A 183 26.24 8.32 -12.08
CA GLU A 183 25.27 7.65 -11.18
C GLU A 183 25.17 6.14 -11.43
N LYS A 184 25.65 5.67 -12.59
CA LYS A 184 25.77 4.24 -12.90
C LYS A 184 26.90 3.59 -12.11
N SER A 185 27.94 4.35 -11.76
CA SER A 185 29.17 3.81 -11.16
C SER A 185 28.99 3.38 -9.70
N GLU A 186 28.19 4.10 -8.90
CA GLU A 186 27.99 3.75 -7.49
C GLU A 186 27.05 2.55 -7.27
N CYS A 187 26.16 2.25 -8.22
CA CYS A 187 25.19 1.16 -8.09
C CYS A 187 25.66 -0.18 -8.71
N SER A 188 26.75 -0.15 -9.50
CA SER A 188 27.18 -1.32 -10.30
C SER A 188 28.38 -2.07 -9.74
N GLN A 189 29.01 -1.58 -8.66
CA GLN A 189 30.23 -2.18 -8.10
C GLN A 189 30.20 -2.23 -6.57
N GLU A 190 29.27 -2.98 -5.99
CA GLU A 190 29.60 -3.71 -4.76
C GLU A 190 29.35 -5.18 -5.06
N SER A 191 30.45 -5.89 -5.34
CA SER A 191 30.47 -7.35 -5.36
C SER A 191 29.71 -7.86 -4.15
N ILE A 192 28.70 -8.70 -4.38
CA ILE A 192 28.03 -9.50 -3.36
C ILE A 192 29.05 -10.51 -2.83
N ALA A 193 30.02 -10.02 -2.08
CA ALA A 193 30.78 -10.80 -1.12
C ALA A 193 29.94 -10.78 0.14
N CYS A 194 29.62 -11.96 0.67
CA CYS A 194 29.01 -12.15 1.98
C CYS A 194 29.92 -11.56 3.07
N ASN A 195 29.91 -10.24 3.21
CA ASN A 195 30.56 -9.54 4.30
C ASN A 195 29.56 -9.54 5.46
N ASN A 196 29.75 -10.44 6.41
CA ASN A 196 28.89 -10.63 7.59
C ASN A 196 28.76 -9.39 8.49
N ASN A 197 29.45 -8.28 8.17
CA ASN A 197 29.43 -7.01 8.89
C ASN A 197 28.69 -5.87 8.16
N LEU A 198 28.09 -6.12 6.99
CA LEU A 198 27.35 -5.07 6.28
C LEU A 198 25.95 -4.90 6.89
N ASP A 199 25.70 -3.77 7.54
CA ASP A 199 24.37 -3.40 8.07
C ASP A 199 23.45 -2.94 6.93
N TRP A 200 22.72 -3.89 6.36
CA TRP A 200 21.81 -3.64 5.25
C TRP A 200 20.69 -2.68 5.60
N ARG A 201 20.31 -2.56 6.88
CA ARG A 201 19.34 -1.56 7.32
C ARG A 201 19.88 -0.14 7.15
N THR A 202 21.13 0.07 7.54
CA THR A 202 21.78 1.38 7.41
C THR A 202 22.08 1.72 5.95
N ASN A 203 22.52 0.75 5.15
CA ASN A 203 22.70 0.95 3.71
C ASN A 203 21.38 1.23 2.99
N PHE A 204 20.33 0.47 3.30
CA PHE A 204 19.00 0.74 2.78
C PHE A 204 18.51 2.14 3.18
N LYS A 205 18.73 2.59 4.41
CA LYS A 205 18.38 3.97 4.84
C LYS A 205 19.12 5.04 4.03
N LYS A 206 20.42 4.85 3.80
CA LYS A 206 21.23 5.77 2.99
C LYS A 206 20.71 5.83 1.56
N ALA A 207 20.52 4.67 0.93
CA ALA A 207 19.94 4.55 -0.40
C ALA A 207 18.55 5.18 -0.46
N TYR A 208 17.67 4.88 0.50
CA TYR A 208 16.31 5.43 0.60
C TYR A 208 16.29 6.97 0.71
N ASN A 209 17.24 7.54 1.45
CA ASN A 209 17.34 8.98 1.63
C ASN A 209 17.93 9.70 0.40
N SER A 210 18.70 9.00 -0.43
CA SER A 210 19.28 9.57 -1.66
C SER A 210 18.33 9.54 -2.87
N LEU A 211 17.13 8.96 -2.75
CA LEU A 211 16.15 9.01 -3.83
C LEU A 211 15.58 10.41 -4.01
N SER A 212 15.53 10.83 -5.27
CA SER A 212 14.73 11.97 -5.74
C SER A 212 13.23 11.75 -5.54
N SER A 213 12.74 10.50 -5.67
CA SER A 213 11.31 10.19 -5.48
C SER A 213 11.08 8.95 -4.61
N LYS A 214 10.56 9.20 -3.38
CA LYS A 214 10.15 8.15 -2.42
C LYS A 214 8.90 7.37 -2.87
N LYS A 215 8.21 7.84 -3.92
CA LYS A 215 6.99 7.26 -4.49
C LYS A 215 7.18 5.80 -4.91
N LEU A 216 8.38 5.43 -5.36
CA LEU A 216 8.74 4.08 -5.75
C LEU A 216 8.55 3.03 -4.65
N VAL A 217 8.70 3.43 -3.39
CA VAL A 217 8.76 2.54 -2.22
C VAL A 217 7.43 2.51 -1.47
N THR A 218 6.62 3.55 -1.63
CA THR A 218 5.35 3.73 -0.92
C THR A 218 4.13 3.38 -1.77
N CYS A 219 4.29 3.20 -3.08
CA CYS A 219 3.17 2.83 -3.95
C CYS A 219 2.77 1.37 -3.75
N SER A 220 1.53 1.15 -3.32
CA SER A 220 0.95 -0.19 -3.21
C SER A 220 0.50 -0.74 -4.57
N ARG A 221 0.31 0.13 -5.57
CA ARG A 221 -0.15 -0.21 -6.92
C ARG A 221 0.90 0.11 -7.98
N GLY A 222 0.90 -0.68 -9.05
CA GLY A 222 1.66 -0.40 -10.26
C GLY A 222 0.82 -0.57 -11.52
N LEU A 223 1.11 0.22 -12.55
CA LEU A 223 0.51 0.15 -13.87
C LEU A 223 1.41 -0.62 -14.83
N CYS A 224 0.89 -1.69 -15.41
CA CYS A 224 1.56 -2.41 -16.49
C CYS A 224 1.59 -1.55 -17.77
N THR A 225 2.77 -1.26 -18.30
CA THR A 225 2.94 -0.42 -19.50
C THR A 225 2.45 -1.07 -20.79
N ARG A 226 2.32 -2.41 -20.81
CA ARG A 226 1.84 -3.16 -21.98
C ARG A 226 0.33 -3.43 -21.95
N CYS A 227 -0.19 -3.82 -20.78
CA CYS A 227 -1.60 -4.20 -20.65
C CYS A 227 -2.48 -3.08 -20.09
N HIS A 228 -1.88 -1.96 -19.65
CA HIS A 228 -2.54 -0.87 -18.94
C HIS A 228 -3.40 -1.34 -17.76
N ALA A 229 -2.99 -2.46 -17.14
CA ALA A 229 -3.63 -3.05 -15.98
C ALA A 229 -2.96 -2.53 -14.71
N ILE A 230 -3.77 -2.11 -13.74
CA ILE A 230 -3.31 -1.73 -12.41
C ILE A 230 -3.29 -2.97 -11.53
N VAL A 231 -2.15 -3.25 -10.91
CA VAL A 231 -1.90 -4.45 -10.11
C VAL A 231 -1.30 -4.05 -8.77
N TRP A 232 -1.48 -4.89 -7.73
CA TRP A 232 -0.74 -4.69 -6.49
C TRP A 232 0.73 -5.03 -6.70
N VAL A 233 1.62 -4.18 -6.21
CA VAL A 233 3.08 -4.43 -6.30
C VAL A 233 3.46 -5.72 -5.58
N THR A 234 2.74 -6.07 -4.51
CA THR A 234 2.93 -7.32 -3.74
C THR A 234 2.48 -8.60 -4.47
N ASP A 235 1.69 -8.47 -5.54
CA ASP A 235 1.28 -9.59 -6.38
C ASP A 235 2.28 -9.83 -7.55
N VAL A 236 3.23 -8.91 -7.76
CA VAL A 236 4.27 -9.03 -8.80
C VAL A 236 5.32 -10.04 -8.34
N GLY A 237 5.19 -11.29 -8.81
CA GLY A 237 6.12 -12.39 -8.50
C GLY A 237 5.49 -13.55 -7.73
N LYS A 238 4.22 -13.45 -7.32
CA LYS A 238 3.47 -14.61 -6.79
C LYS A 238 2.81 -15.32 -7.97
N ASP A 239 3.27 -16.53 -8.26
CA ASP A 239 2.88 -17.35 -9.41
C ASP A 239 1.40 -17.79 -9.45
N THR A 240 0.57 -17.35 -8.50
CA THR A 240 -0.69 -18.02 -8.13
C THR A 240 -1.98 -17.28 -8.50
N THR A 241 -1.96 -16.25 -9.35
CA THR A 241 -3.22 -15.73 -9.92
C THR A 241 -3.21 -15.68 -11.44
N SER A 242 -4.08 -16.50 -12.04
CA SER A 242 -4.34 -16.70 -13.46
C SER A 242 -4.76 -15.46 -14.26
N ARG A 243 -4.81 -14.27 -13.64
CA ARG A 243 -5.27 -13.02 -14.29
C ARG A 243 -4.15 -12.23 -14.95
N LEU A 244 -2.88 -12.48 -14.64
CA LEU A 244 -1.77 -11.65 -15.11
C LEU A 244 -0.70 -12.48 -15.82
N LYS A 245 -0.77 -12.52 -17.16
CA LYS A 245 0.37 -12.86 -18.04
C LYS A 245 1.40 -11.71 -18.07
N CYS A 246 1.68 -11.09 -16.92
CA CYS A 246 2.51 -9.89 -16.81
C CYS A 246 3.89 -10.17 -16.21
N LYS A 247 4.29 -11.45 -16.07
CA LYS A 247 5.60 -11.84 -15.48
C LYS A 247 6.80 -11.12 -16.11
N TYR A 248 6.68 -10.68 -17.36
CA TYR A 248 7.74 -9.98 -18.11
C TYR A 248 7.38 -8.54 -18.51
N HIS A 249 6.26 -8.00 -18.03
CA HIS A 249 5.84 -6.66 -18.39
C HIS A 249 6.41 -5.64 -17.43
N GLN A 250 6.80 -4.46 -17.94
CA GLN A 250 7.24 -3.36 -17.11
C GLN A 250 6.04 -2.79 -16.35
N ILE A 251 6.20 -2.55 -15.04
CA ILE A 251 5.16 -2.06 -14.15
C ILE A 251 5.65 -0.75 -13.55
N LYS A 252 5.03 0.40 -13.91
CA LYS A 252 5.31 1.74 -13.35
C LYS A 252 4.58 1.92 -12.01
N PRO A 253 5.20 2.42 -10.92
CA PRO A 253 4.48 2.64 -9.68
C PRO A 253 3.52 3.81 -9.91
N ILE A 254 2.31 3.71 -9.37
CA ILE A 254 1.33 4.79 -9.49
C ILE A 254 0.84 5.21 -8.11
N SER A 255 0.70 6.52 -7.92
CA SER A 255 0.12 7.06 -6.68
C SER A 255 -1.37 6.78 -6.62
N THR A 256 -1.92 6.88 -5.42
CA THR A 256 -3.36 6.71 -5.19
C THR A 256 -4.20 7.78 -5.90
N SER A 257 -3.63 8.96 -6.15
CA SER A 257 -4.22 10.01 -6.99
C SER A 257 -4.32 9.60 -8.46
N GLN A 258 -3.27 8.99 -9.02
CA GLN A 258 -3.23 8.51 -10.40
C GLN A 258 -4.23 7.36 -10.66
N ILE A 259 -4.66 6.63 -9.62
CA ILE A 259 -5.74 5.65 -9.73
C ILE A 259 -7.06 6.34 -10.10
N VAL A 260 -7.31 7.54 -9.55
CA VAL A 260 -8.51 8.31 -9.85
C VAL A 260 -8.49 8.81 -11.30
N GLU A 261 -7.36 9.36 -11.74
CA GLU A 261 -7.14 9.79 -13.13
C GLU A 261 -7.32 8.64 -14.13
N TYR A 262 -6.85 7.44 -13.76
CA TYR A 262 -7.06 6.23 -14.55
C TYR A 262 -8.55 5.90 -14.71
N ILE A 263 -9.35 6.00 -13.64
CA ILE A 263 -10.80 5.74 -13.73
C ILE A 263 -11.47 6.79 -14.62
N ASP A 264 -11.17 8.07 -14.41
CA ASP A 264 -11.74 9.19 -15.14
C ASP A 264 -11.39 9.13 -16.65
N GLY A 265 -10.26 8.50 -16.99
CA GLY A 265 -9.80 8.37 -18.38
C GLY A 265 -8.88 9.51 -18.83
N ASP A 266 -8.55 10.41 -17.90
CA ASP A 266 -7.61 11.52 -18.09
C ASP A 266 -6.15 11.07 -17.96
N TYR A 267 -5.91 9.78 -17.64
CA TYR A 267 -4.60 9.16 -17.76
C TYR A 267 -4.24 8.98 -19.24
N ALA A 268 -4.02 10.11 -19.92
CA ALA A 268 -3.36 10.14 -21.19
C ALA A 268 -1.95 9.54 -21.00
N SER A 269 -1.50 8.77 -21.98
CA SER A 269 -0.14 8.22 -22.04
C SER A 269 0.93 9.34 -22.25
N SER A 270 0.77 10.49 -21.61
CA SER A 270 1.66 11.64 -21.65
C SER A 270 2.29 11.80 -20.28
N GLY A 271 3.60 11.55 -20.20
CA GLY A 271 4.40 11.70 -18.99
C GLY A 271 4.48 13.14 -18.52
N SER A 272 3.52 13.55 -17.69
CA SER A 272 3.64 14.76 -16.88
C SER A 272 3.81 14.33 -15.44
N ASP A 273 5.07 14.29 -15.00
CA ASP A 273 5.46 14.12 -13.61
C ASP A 273 5.11 15.41 -12.85
N SER A 274 3.84 15.56 -12.51
CA SER A 274 3.40 16.65 -11.65
C SER A 274 3.55 16.19 -10.20
N ASP A 275 4.70 16.46 -9.61
CA ASP A 275 5.12 16.11 -8.23
C ASP A 275 4.35 16.83 -7.11
N SER A 276 3.13 17.30 -7.36
CA SER A 276 2.35 18.08 -6.40
C SER A 276 1.27 17.23 -5.72
N ASP A 277 1.68 16.16 -5.02
CA ASP A 277 0.82 15.51 -4.04
C ASP A 277 1.50 15.55 -2.67
N SER A 278 0.89 16.32 -1.76
CA SER A 278 1.27 16.49 -0.36
C SER A 278 1.25 15.14 0.39
N TYR A 279 2.39 14.44 0.37
CA TYR A 279 2.69 13.28 1.20
C TYR A 279 3.67 13.62 2.33
N ASP A 280 4.01 14.90 2.51
CA ASP A 280 5.05 15.35 3.45
C ASP A 280 4.78 14.98 4.90
N ASP A 281 3.52 14.78 5.31
CA ASP A 281 3.20 14.52 6.72
C ASP A 281 3.37 13.04 7.14
N LEU A 282 3.39 12.09 6.20
CA LEU A 282 3.64 10.66 6.49
C LEU A 282 5.09 10.25 6.19
N CYS A 283 5.71 10.82 5.15
CA CYS A 283 7.07 10.45 4.73
C CYS A 283 8.16 10.97 5.68
N SER A 284 7.93 12.09 6.35
CA SER A 284 8.89 12.69 7.29
C SER A 284 9.04 11.91 8.60
N LYS A 285 8.16 10.94 8.85
CA LYS A 285 8.04 10.24 10.15
C LYS A 285 8.31 8.73 10.10
N LEU A 286 8.70 8.15 8.96
CA LEU A 286 9.01 6.71 8.85
C LEU A 286 10.05 6.23 9.88
N TRP A 287 10.96 7.12 10.29
CA TRP A 287 11.98 6.85 11.30
C TRP A 287 11.80 7.64 12.60
N ALA A 288 10.73 8.43 12.71
CA ALA A 288 10.47 9.22 13.91
C ALA A 288 9.90 8.30 14.99
N TYR A 289 10.62 8.16 16.10
CA TYR A 289 10.10 7.49 17.29
C TYR A 289 8.84 8.23 17.79
N PRO A 290 7.81 7.51 18.27
CA PRO A 290 6.75 8.15 19.04
C PRO A 290 7.41 8.78 20.27
N LYS A 291 7.21 10.09 20.48
CA LYS A 291 7.56 10.73 21.77
C LYS A 291 6.72 10.05 22.84
N SER A 292 7.34 9.21 23.66
CA SER A 292 6.73 8.62 24.84
C SER A 292 6.37 9.73 25.82
N GLY A 293 5.10 10.16 25.82
CA GLY A 293 4.53 10.88 26.95
C GLY A 293 4.24 9.89 28.06
N PHE A 294 5.16 9.76 29.01
CA PHE A 294 4.83 9.20 30.32
C PHE A 294 4.13 10.30 31.13
N PRO A 295 2.95 10.06 31.73
CA PRO A 295 2.49 10.89 32.81
C PRO A 295 3.27 10.50 34.08
N VAL A 296 3.95 11.48 34.67
CA VAL A 296 4.32 11.48 36.10
C VAL A 296 3.11 11.94 36.89
#